data_AF-A0A3M7J110-F1
#
_entry.id   AF-A0A3M7J110-F1
#
_cell.length_a   1.000
_cell.length_b   1.000
_cell.length_c   1.000
_cell.angle_alpha   90.00
_cell.angle_beta   90.00
_cell.angle_gamma   90.00
#
_symmetry.space_group_name_H-M   'P 1'
#
loop_
_entity.id
_entity.type
_entity.pdbx_description
1 polymer ?
#
loop_
_entity_poly.entity_id
_entity_poly.type
_entity_poly.pdbx_seq_one_letter_code
_entity_poly.pdbx_strand_id
1 'polypeptide(L)'
;MYAEPLLLATLLEVLSPIISAQDPAELCGAKSPSIIHAVDTLCGDNHLYVGENVAIHQVFGDPGEPTQLEIYGDCSPAEYIPRDICKRQFHDICVDGNEHGSGVAKFGELAFLCAVHMRVRSDYDQV
;
A
#
# COMPACT_ATOMS: atom_id res chain seq x y z
N MET A 1 9.48 -42.93 51.44
CA MET A 1 9.51 -42.47 50.03
C MET A 1 8.79 -41.15 50.01
N TYR A 2 9.52 -40.03 50.02
CA TYR A 2 8.95 -38.69 49.88
C TYR A 2 9.66 -38.04 48.70
N ALA A 3 8.86 -37.81 47.66
CA ALA A 3 9.24 -37.11 46.46
C ALA A 3 8.92 -35.62 46.66
N GLU A 4 9.89 -34.74 46.40
CA GLU A 4 9.63 -33.35 46.01
C GLU A 4 10.90 -32.78 45.32
N PRO A 5 10.83 -32.48 44.01
CA PRO A 5 11.81 -31.64 43.34
C PRO A 5 11.26 -30.21 43.25
N LEU A 6 11.72 -29.31 44.12
CA LEU A 6 11.35 -27.90 44.08
C LEU A 6 12.17 -27.16 43.01
N LEU A 7 11.55 -27.09 41.82
CA LEU A 7 11.43 -25.92 40.94
C LEU A 7 12.69 -25.04 40.73
N LEU A 8 13.45 -25.38 39.69
CA LEU A 8 14.25 -24.44 38.92
C LEU A 8 13.33 -23.48 38.17
N ALA A 9 13.03 -22.33 38.76
CA ALA A 9 12.39 -21.22 38.05
C ALA A 9 13.45 -20.47 37.21
N THR A 10 13.75 -20.98 36.01
CA THR A 10 14.48 -20.21 34.99
C THR A 10 13.53 -19.17 34.40
N LEU A 11 13.67 -17.93 34.85
CA LEU A 11 13.05 -16.75 34.26
C LEU A 11 13.68 -16.52 32.87
N LEU A 12 13.06 -17.04 31.81
CA LEU A 12 13.37 -16.61 30.45
C LEU A 12 12.80 -15.20 30.26
N GLU A 13 13.65 -14.18 30.33
CA GLU A 13 13.35 -12.89 29.74
C GLU A 13 13.21 -13.08 28.23
N VAL A 14 11.98 -13.12 27.75
CA VAL A 14 11.67 -13.06 26.32
C VAL A 14 12.00 -11.64 25.86
N LEU A 15 13.24 -11.40 25.42
CA LEU A 15 13.55 -10.29 24.53
C LEU A 15 12.80 -10.55 23.22
N SER A 16 11.56 -10.08 23.12
CA SER A 16 10.90 -9.96 21.84
C SER A 16 11.75 -9.00 20.99
N PRO A 17 12.32 -9.43 19.85
CA PRO A 17 12.91 -8.47 18.94
C PRO A 17 11.81 -7.50 18.54
N ILE A 18 12.00 -6.22 18.85
CA ILE A 18 11.17 -5.14 18.29
C ILE A 18 11.56 -5.11 16.82
N ILE A 19 10.88 -5.91 16.00
CA ILE A 19 10.96 -5.81 14.55
C ILE A 19 10.32 -4.46 14.23
N SER A 20 11.15 -3.44 14.05
CA SER A 20 10.70 -2.15 13.53
C SER A 20 10.23 -2.42 12.10
N ALA A 21 8.92 -2.56 11.91
CA ALA A 21 8.34 -2.48 10.57
C ALA A 21 8.74 -1.12 10.00
N GLN A 22 9.59 -1.10 8.97
CA GLN A 22 9.97 0.12 8.28
C GLN A 22 8.71 0.72 7.64
N ASP A 23 8.61 2.05 7.62
CA ASP A 23 7.47 2.75 7.03
C ASP A 23 7.38 2.40 5.54
N PRO A 24 6.25 1.87 5.03
CA PRO A 24 6.06 1.61 3.61
C PRO A 24 6.36 2.82 2.72
N ALA A 25 6.12 4.05 3.22
CA ALA A 25 6.45 5.27 2.49
C ALA A 25 7.97 5.43 2.32
N GLU A 26 8.76 5.16 3.36
CA GLU A 26 10.22 5.23 3.29
C GLU A 26 10.79 4.16 2.35
N LEU A 27 10.28 2.93 2.45
CA LEU A 27 10.68 1.82 1.58
C LEU A 27 10.33 2.08 0.11
N CYS A 28 9.14 2.62 -0.15
CA CYS A 28 8.74 3.01 -1.49
C CYS A 28 9.59 4.17 -2.03
N GLY A 29 9.83 5.20 -1.23
CA GLY A 29 10.66 6.35 -1.61
C GLY A 29 12.10 5.96 -1.96
N ALA A 30 12.63 4.89 -1.35
CA ALA A 30 13.92 4.33 -1.71
C ALA A 30 13.95 3.69 -3.11
N LYS A 31 12.81 3.18 -3.61
CA LYS A 31 12.68 2.67 -4.98
C LYS A 31 12.46 3.81 -5.99
N SER A 32 11.55 4.72 -5.67
CA SER A 32 11.22 5.86 -6.53
C SER A 32 10.58 7.00 -5.73
N PRO A 33 11.29 8.14 -5.56
CA PRO A 33 10.75 9.32 -4.92
C PRO A 33 9.55 9.93 -5.67
N SER A 34 9.49 9.81 -7.00
CA SER A 34 8.38 10.32 -7.81
C SER A 34 7.06 9.60 -7.53
N ILE A 35 7.08 8.33 -7.09
CA ILE A 35 5.88 7.64 -6.61
C ILE A 35 5.30 8.34 -5.37
N ILE A 36 6.14 8.73 -4.41
CA ILE A 36 5.67 9.40 -3.19
C ILE A 36 4.95 10.72 -3.53
N HIS A 37 5.53 11.51 -4.43
CA HIS A 37 4.92 12.77 -4.87
C HIS A 37 3.58 12.55 -5.60
N ALA A 38 3.51 11.54 -6.48
CA ALA A 38 2.29 11.19 -7.18
C ALA A 38 1.21 10.70 -6.20
N VAL A 39 1.57 9.89 -5.20
CA VAL A 39 0.64 9.40 -4.16
C VAL A 39 0.10 10.57 -3.33
N ASP A 40 0.95 11.50 -2.92
CA ASP A 40 0.52 12.68 -2.18
C ASP A 40 -0.42 13.58 -2.99
N THR A 41 -0.22 13.66 -4.31
CA THR A 41 -1.09 14.41 -5.22
C THR A 41 -2.46 13.74 -5.37
N LEU A 42 -2.48 12.44 -5.68
CA LEU A 42 -3.71 11.69 -5.92
C LEU A 42 -4.53 11.47 -4.65
N CYS A 43 -3.88 11.02 -3.57
CA CYS A 43 -4.51 10.77 -2.28
C CYS A 43 -4.62 12.02 -1.41
N GLY A 44 -4.13 13.17 -1.89
CA GLY A 44 -4.28 14.46 -1.21
C GLY A 44 -5.72 14.98 -1.23
N ASP A 45 -6.52 14.55 -2.21
CA ASP A 45 -7.93 14.90 -2.30
C ASP A 45 -8.77 14.10 -1.28
N ASN A 46 -9.61 14.82 -0.53
CA ASN A 46 -10.52 14.22 0.45
C ASN A 46 -11.80 13.67 -0.19
N HIS A 47 -11.97 13.78 -1.51
CA HIS A 47 -13.17 13.35 -2.26
C HIS A 47 -12.85 12.29 -3.32
N LEU A 48 -12.00 11.33 -2.99
CA LEU A 48 -11.69 10.22 -3.88
C LEU A 48 -12.77 9.14 -3.78
N TYR A 49 -13.52 8.95 -4.87
CA TYR A 49 -14.55 7.91 -4.99
C TYR A 49 -14.23 6.97 -6.16
N VAL A 50 -14.63 5.71 -6.02
CA VAL A 50 -14.50 4.68 -7.06
C VAL A 50 -15.83 3.97 -7.25
N GLY A 51 -16.26 3.79 -8.49
CA GLY A 51 -17.49 3.07 -8.79
C GLY A 51 -17.83 2.98 -10.27
N GLU A 52 -18.92 2.28 -10.56
CA GLU A 52 -19.47 2.19 -11.91
C GLU A 52 -19.84 3.59 -12.42
N ASN A 53 -19.25 4.01 -13.54
CA ASN A 53 -19.37 5.35 -14.14
C ASN A 53 -18.67 6.50 -13.39
N VAL A 54 -17.83 6.21 -12.38
CA VAL A 54 -16.90 7.21 -11.84
C VAL A 54 -15.66 7.26 -12.73
N ALA A 55 -15.15 8.47 -12.99
CA ALA A 55 -13.95 8.64 -13.79
C ALA A 55 -12.75 7.92 -13.16
N ILE A 56 -11.90 7.32 -13.99
CA ILE A 56 -10.61 6.79 -13.57
C ILE A 56 -9.76 7.97 -13.08
N HIS A 57 -9.25 7.86 -11.87
CA HIS A 57 -8.35 8.87 -11.33
C HIS A 57 -6.93 8.52 -11.73
N GLN A 58 -6.22 9.48 -12.32
CA GLN A 58 -4.84 9.31 -12.73
C GLN A 58 -4.02 10.57 -12.47
N VAL A 59 -2.78 10.39 -12.05
CA VAL A 59 -1.80 11.46 -11.93
C VAL A 59 -0.46 11.00 -12.49
N PHE A 60 0.30 11.96 -13.00
CA PHE A 60 1.65 11.75 -13.50
C PHE A 60 2.65 12.37 -12.52
N GLY A 61 3.76 11.67 -12.30
CA GLY A 61 4.90 12.15 -11.53
C GLY A 61 5.65 13.26 -12.25
N ASP A 62 6.78 13.66 -11.68
CA ASP A 62 7.56 14.80 -12.17
C ASP A 62 8.17 14.54 -13.57
N PRO A 63 8.34 15.60 -14.38
CA PRO A 63 8.99 15.48 -15.69
C PRO A 63 10.40 14.87 -15.57
N GLY A 64 10.63 13.76 -16.27
CA GLY A 64 11.91 13.02 -16.23
C GLY A 64 11.86 11.73 -15.41
N GLU A 65 10.83 11.55 -14.58
CA GLU A 65 10.51 10.29 -13.91
C GLU A 65 9.01 10.00 -14.09
N PRO A 66 8.61 9.44 -15.25
CA PRO A 66 7.20 9.32 -15.58
C PRO A 66 6.57 8.19 -14.76
N THR A 67 6.17 8.56 -13.55
CA THR A 67 5.34 7.72 -12.69
C THR A 67 3.89 7.97 -13.08
N GLN A 68 3.10 6.92 -13.26
CA GLN A 68 1.66 7.01 -13.45
C GLN A 68 0.97 6.23 -12.34
N LEU A 69 0.08 6.89 -11.61
CA LEU A 69 -0.82 6.24 -10.67
C LEU A 69 -2.22 6.21 -11.27
N GLU A 70 -2.90 5.08 -11.14
CA GLU A 70 -4.28 4.91 -11.57
C GLU A 70 -5.10 4.26 -10.45
N ILE A 71 -6.32 4.76 -10.23
CA ILE A 71 -7.35 4.08 -9.43
C ILE A 71 -8.62 3.95 -10.25
N TYR A 72 -9.17 2.74 -10.31
CA TYR A 72 -10.43 2.43 -10.98
C TYR A 72 -11.14 1.28 -10.27
N GLY A 73 -12.44 1.12 -10.53
CA GLY A 73 -13.22 0.02 -9.97
C GLY A 73 -14.68 0.08 -10.39
N ASP A 74 -15.42 -0.98 -10.05
CA ASP A 74 -16.78 -1.25 -10.51
C ASP A 74 -17.83 -1.16 -9.38
N CYS A 75 -17.48 -0.49 -8.28
CA CYS A 75 -18.31 -0.40 -7.08
C CYS A 75 -19.66 0.27 -7.37
N SER A 76 -20.75 -0.38 -6.95
CA SER A 76 -22.11 0.14 -7.06
C SER A 76 -22.86 -0.07 -5.73
N PRO A 77 -23.14 1.00 -4.96
CA PRO A 77 -22.86 2.41 -5.26
C PRO A 77 -21.35 2.75 -5.25
N ALA A 78 -20.98 3.93 -5.76
CA ALA A 78 -19.61 4.40 -5.70
C ALA A 78 -19.14 4.52 -4.24
N GLU A 79 -17.97 3.96 -3.96
CA GLU A 79 -17.38 3.86 -2.63
C GLU A 79 -16.34 4.94 -2.42
N TYR A 80 -16.34 5.52 -1.22
CA TYR A 80 -15.31 6.47 -0.80
C TYR A 80 -14.01 5.74 -0.46
N ILE A 81 -12.88 6.29 -0.91
CA ILE A 81 -11.55 5.81 -0.52
C ILE A 81 -10.95 6.77 0.50
N PRO A 82 -10.81 6.34 1.77
CA PRO A 82 -10.13 7.14 2.78
C PRO A 82 -8.69 7.44 2.37
N ARG A 83 -8.25 8.69 2.64
CA ARG A 83 -6.91 9.17 2.29
C ARG A 83 -5.78 8.28 2.83
N ASP A 84 -5.90 7.84 4.07
CA ASP A 84 -4.92 6.96 4.72
C ASP A 84 -4.86 5.58 4.06
N ILE A 85 -6.01 5.04 3.63
CA ILE A 85 -6.09 3.80 2.86
C ILE A 85 -5.46 4.00 1.47
N CYS A 86 -5.83 5.06 0.75
CA CYS A 86 -5.25 5.38 -0.56
C CYS A 86 -3.71 5.40 -0.51
N LYS A 87 -3.15 6.16 0.44
CA LYS A 87 -1.71 6.28 0.62
C LYS A 87 -1.06 4.94 0.92
N ARG A 88 -1.60 4.22 1.91
CA ARG A 88 -1.06 2.92 2.33
C ARG A 88 -1.03 1.93 1.18
N GLN A 89 -2.14 1.79 0.45
CA GLN A 89 -2.23 0.80 -0.62
C GLN A 89 -1.26 1.07 -1.77
N PHE A 90 -1.05 2.34 -2.15
CA PHE A 90 -0.05 2.66 -3.16
C PHE A 90 1.38 2.44 -2.68
N HIS A 91 1.68 2.77 -1.42
CA HIS A 91 3.00 2.46 -0.85
C HIS A 91 3.24 0.95 -0.78
N ASP A 92 2.24 0.17 -0.38
CA ASP A 92 2.33 -1.30 -0.34
C ASP A 92 2.55 -1.87 -1.75
N ILE A 93 1.81 -1.40 -2.78
CA ILE A 93 2.07 -1.79 -4.18
C ILE A 93 3.49 -1.44 -4.61
N CYS A 94 3.98 -0.27 -4.23
CA CYS A 94 5.33 0.17 -4.58
C CYS A 94 6.40 -0.71 -3.91
N VAL A 95 6.23 -1.04 -2.64
CA VAL A 95 7.15 -1.91 -1.89
C VAL A 95 7.16 -3.33 -2.48
N ASP A 96 6.00 -3.89 -2.81
CA ASP A 96 5.87 -5.24 -3.34
C ASP A 96 6.10 -5.35 -4.86
N GLY A 97 6.08 -4.20 -5.54
CA GLY A 97 6.32 -4.08 -6.97
C GLY A 97 7.76 -4.41 -7.38
N ASN A 98 8.06 -4.20 -8.67
CA ASN A 98 9.41 -4.43 -9.19
C ASN A 98 10.46 -3.49 -8.56
N GLU A 99 11.70 -3.53 -9.05
CA GLU A 99 12.82 -2.71 -8.56
C GLU A 99 12.55 -1.20 -8.63
N HIS A 100 11.61 -0.76 -9.48
CA HIS A 100 11.20 0.63 -9.65
C HIS A 100 9.89 0.98 -8.93
N GLY A 101 9.28 0.00 -8.25
CA GLY A 101 8.02 0.19 -7.51
C GLY A 101 6.76 0.08 -8.38
N SER A 102 6.87 -0.39 -9.62
CA SER A 102 5.69 -0.67 -10.45
C SER A 102 4.96 -1.92 -9.98
N GLY A 103 3.64 -1.85 -9.99
CA GLY A 103 2.79 -2.95 -9.59
C GLY A 103 1.30 -2.66 -9.80
N VAL A 104 0.49 -3.69 -9.62
CA VAL A 104 -0.96 -3.58 -9.62
C VAL A 104 -1.51 -4.45 -8.50
N ALA A 105 -2.45 -3.92 -7.75
CA ALA A 105 -3.17 -4.70 -6.75
C ALA A 105 -4.66 -4.43 -6.83
N LYS A 106 -5.41 -5.44 -6.39
CA LYS A 106 -6.86 -5.39 -6.25
C LYS A 106 -7.18 -5.31 -4.76
N PHE A 107 -8.02 -4.36 -4.40
CA PHE A 107 -8.50 -4.12 -3.04
C PHE A 107 -10.03 -4.21 -3.01
N GLY A 108 -10.59 -4.65 -1.89
CA GLY A 108 -12.05 -4.64 -1.67
C GLY A 108 -12.80 -5.96 -1.88
N GLU A 109 -12.14 -7.11 -2.06
CA GLU A 109 -12.83 -8.42 -2.12
C GLU A 109 -13.32 -8.91 -0.73
N LEU A 110 -14.26 -8.20 -0.11
CA LEU A 110 -14.96 -8.70 1.10
C LEU A 110 -16.49 -8.54 1.06
N ALA A 111 -17.08 -7.93 0.03
CA ALA A 111 -18.53 -7.86 -0.12
C ALA A 111 -18.97 -7.75 -1.59
N PHE A 112 -18.77 -8.83 -2.38
CA PHE A 112 -19.46 -9.19 -3.64
C PHE A 112 -19.72 -8.15 -4.78
N LEU A 113 -19.40 -6.86 -4.70
CA LEU A 113 -19.74 -5.87 -5.74
C LEU A 113 -18.73 -4.72 -5.94
N CYS A 114 -17.54 -4.76 -5.33
CA CYS A 114 -16.57 -3.67 -5.43
C CYS A 114 -15.15 -4.21 -5.57
N ALA A 115 -14.62 -4.15 -6.79
CA ALA A 115 -13.23 -4.40 -7.11
C ALA A 115 -12.52 -3.05 -7.36
N VAL A 116 -11.75 -2.58 -6.38
CA VAL A 116 -10.88 -1.41 -6.57
C VAL A 116 -9.53 -1.90 -7.06
N HIS A 117 -9.12 -1.45 -8.23
CA HIS A 117 -7.80 -1.68 -8.77
C HIS A 117 -6.98 -0.41 -8.63
N MET A 118 -5.77 -0.58 -8.11
CA MET A 118 -4.78 0.49 -8.09
C MET A 118 -3.54 0.02 -8.82
N ARG A 119 -2.95 0.92 -9.60
CA ARG A 119 -1.77 0.62 -10.41
C ARG A 119 -0.74 1.71 -10.23
N VAL A 120 0.50 1.28 -10.05
CA VAL A 120 1.71 2.10 -10.13
C VAL A 120 2.45 1.66 -11.38
N ARG A 121 2.71 2.59 -12.30
CA ARG A 121 3.64 2.37 -13.43
C ARG A 121 4.79 3.36 -13.31
N SER A 122 6.01 2.83 -13.30
CA SER A 122 7.23 3.57 -13.61
C SER A 122 7.57 3.36 -15.10
N ASP A 123 7.97 4.40 -15.82
CA ASP A 123 8.24 4.32 -17.27
C ASP A 123 9.39 3.36 -17.65
N TYR A 124 10.16 2.85 -16.68
CA TYR A 124 11.10 1.75 -16.90
C TYR A 124 10.42 0.46 -17.42
N ASP A 125 9.11 0.31 -17.22
CA ASP A 125 8.33 -0.85 -17.69
C ASP A 125 7.56 -0.60 -19.01
N GLN A 126 7.70 0.57 -19.65
CA GLN A 126 7.04 0.86 -20.94
C GLN A 126 7.93 0.62 -22.18
N VAL A 127 9.10 -0.02 -21.99
CA VAL A 127 10.03 -0.40 -23.07
C VAL A 127 9.97 -1.89 -23.36
#